data_AF-A0A1Z8PYK7-F1
#
_entry.id   AF-A0A1Z8PYK7-F1
#
_cell.length_a   1.000
_cell.length_b   1.000
_cell.length_c   1.000
_cell.angle_alpha   90.00
_cell.angle_beta   90.00
_cell.angle_gamma   90.00
#
_symmetry.space_group_name_H-M   'P 1'
#
loop_
_entity.id
_entity.type
_entity.pdbx_description
1 polymer ?
#
loop_
_entity_poly.entity_id
_entity_poly.type
_entity_poly.pdbx_seq_one_letter_code
_entity_poly.pdbx_strand_id
1 'polypeptide(L)'
;MKRYLLGAGLVLSFLIAPQYAYAEKLKGIGIMYLPGSLKKLPEITETKAYIENKRKNNLAVDLSLFSEEPFFKKQKFLKLEPAMSLSERIDRLLYGIFTDIPPEYDHYGYEIRRYMAAIGSLEAYRNEESVAREIKNIKTAQIILDYWEKSLKKEIDEIDAILKENRDTTSLRTRYRYNRGIVTAFMVEMNSWLEHNLNLLEYVQELGGRRFQISDKTKILSLRNEDELKRYAKLYRVKLEALAEVRGYMPFRMMIY
;
A
#
# COMPACT_ATOMS: atom_id res chain seq x y z
N MET A 1 12.07 63.67 29.90
CA MET A 1 12.78 63.17 28.70
C MET A 1 11.77 62.40 27.86
N LYS A 2 11.29 62.96 26.72
CA LYS A 2 11.64 62.57 25.32
C LYS A 2 11.43 61.06 25.06
N ARG A 3 10.73 60.54 24.03
CA ARG A 3 9.95 60.99 22.86
C ARG A 3 9.36 59.70 22.22
N TYR A 4 8.17 59.76 21.62
CA TYR A 4 7.65 59.14 20.35
C TYR A 4 8.02 57.68 19.95
N LEU A 5 7.31 56.89 19.12
CA LEU A 5 6.01 56.83 18.42
C LEU A 5 5.99 55.46 17.68
N LEU A 6 4.80 54.89 17.49
CA LEU A 6 4.25 54.11 16.36
C LEU A 6 5.13 53.16 15.50
N GLY A 7 4.57 51.97 15.27
CA GLY A 7 4.80 51.10 14.09
C GLY A 7 4.36 49.66 14.37
N ALA A 8 3.07 49.34 14.27
CA ALA A 8 2.44 48.69 13.11
C ALA A 8 2.81 47.20 12.93
N GLY A 9 1.81 46.31 13.13
CA GLY A 9 1.94 44.89 12.81
C GLY A 9 0.93 44.00 13.52
N LEU A 10 -0.33 44.04 13.09
CA LEU A 10 -1.38 43.10 13.47
C LEU A 10 -1.07 41.76 12.77
N VAL A 11 -0.68 40.73 13.51
CA VAL A 11 -0.69 39.34 13.02
C VAL A 11 -1.37 38.48 14.09
N LEU A 12 -2.62 38.10 13.79
CA LEU A 12 -3.24 36.91 14.34
C LEU A 12 -2.35 35.71 14.04
N SER A 13 -1.96 34.97 15.06
CA SER A 13 -1.63 33.56 14.91
C SER A 13 -2.14 32.79 16.12
N PHE A 14 -3.37 32.30 15.97
CA PHE A 14 -3.80 31.06 16.59
C PHE A 14 -2.79 29.96 16.27
N LEU A 15 -2.14 29.40 17.28
CA LEU A 15 -1.61 28.04 17.22
C LEU A 15 -1.95 27.35 18.55
N ILE A 16 -3.25 27.14 18.76
CA ILE A 16 -3.73 25.97 19.47
C ILE A 16 -3.90 24.87 18.41
N ALA A 17 -3.39 23.70 18.75
CA ALA A 17 -3.36 22.43 18.03
C ALA A 17 -4.54 22.10 17.06
N PRO A 18 -4.28 21.21 16.08
CA PRO A 18 -5.25 20.20 15.69
C PRO A 18 -4.64 18.79 15.82
N GLN A 19 -4.18 18.41 17.01
CA GLN A 19 -4.02 16.99 17.36
C GLN A 19 -5.13 16.49 18.31
N TYR A 20 -6.11 17.34 18.64
CA TYR A 20 -7.25 16.98 19.49
C TYR A 20 -8.63 16.99 18.79
N ALA A 21 -8.73 17.41 17.53
CA ALA A 21 -10.02 17.41 16.81
C ALA A 21 -10.45 16.01 16.28
N TYR A 22 -9.56 15.02 16.30
CA TYR A 22 -9.91 13.63 15.90
C TYR A 22 -10.18 12.71 17.11
N ALA A 23 -9.76 13.10 18.32
CA ALA A 23 -9.93 12.29 19.52
C ALA A 23 -11.27 12.53 20.24
N GLU A 24 -11.91 13.69 20.07
CA GLU A 24 -13.24 13.94 20.67
C GLU A 24 -14.39 13.22 19.96
N LYS A 25 -14.20 12.76 18.72
CA LYS A 25 -15.18 11.93 18.03
C LYS A 25 -15.18 10.46 18.47
N LEU A 26 -14.19 10.05 19.29
CA LEU A 26 -14.03 8.67 19.77
C LEU A 26 -14.17 8.51 21.29
N LYS A 27 -14.38 9.61 22.05
CA LYS A 27 -14.63 9.55 23.50
C LYS A 27 -16.01 9.01 23.90
N GLY A 28 -16.87 8.64 22.95
CA GLY A 28 -18.16 7.99 23.21
C GLY A 28 -18.09 6.48 23.46
N ILE A 29 -16.93 5.84 23.25
CA ILE A 29 -16.80 4.38 23.42
C ILE A 29 -15.63 4.11 24.35
N GLY A 30 -15.91 4.08 25.64
CA GLY A 30 -14.94 3.70 26.66
C GLY A 30 -14.54 2.24 26.49
N ILE A 31 -13.32 1.99 26.01
CA ILE A 31 -12.67 0.68 26.16
C ILE A 31 -11.20 0.92 26.50
N MET A 32 -10.90 0.73 27.79
CA MET A 32 -9.57 0.59 28.35
C MET A 32 -9.12 -0.86 28.09
N TYR A 33 -7.99 -1.07 27.43
CA TYR A 33 -7.49 -2.42 27.10
C TYR A 33 -6.66 -3.01 28.25
N LEU A 34 -7.09 -4.18 28.74
CA LEU A 34 -6.24 -5.14 29.46
C LEU A 34 -6.21 -6.47 28.68
N PRO A 35 -5.08 -7.22 28.74
CA PRO A 35 -4.82 -8.34 27.85
C PRO A 35 -5.44 -9.64 28.39
N GLY A 36 -6.26 -10.30 27.58
CA GLY A 36 -6.73 -11.66 27.86
C GLY A 36 -8.22 -11.88 27.62
N SER A 37 -8.61 -12.02 26.36
CA SER A 37 -9.72 -12.91 25.95
C SER A 37 -9.89 -12.85 24.44
N LEU A 38 -9.67 -13.99 23.78
CA LEU A 38 -10.17 -14.25 22.43
C LEU A 38 -11.71 -14.24 22.48
N LYS A 39 -12.32 -13.10 22.18
CA LYS A 39 -13.72 -13.02 21.77
C LYS A 39 -13.77 -12.42 20.37
N LYS A 40 -14.53 -13.11 19.51
CA LYS A 40 -14.76 -12.85 18.08
C LYS A 40 -14.63 -11.37 17.73
N LEU A 41 -13.76 -11.09 16.74
CA LEU A 41 -13.74 -9.82 16.02
C LEU A 41 -15.19 -9.42 15.70
N PRO A 42 -15.61 -8.17 15.95
CA PRO A 42 -16.96 -7.74 15.64
C PRO A 42 -17.20 -7.97 14.15
N GLU A 43 -18.28 -8.69 13.85
CA GLU A 43 -18.75 -8.88 12.49
C GLU A 43 -18.88 -7.51 11.84
N ILE A 44 -18.20 -7.38 10.71
CA ILE A 44 -18.13 -6.20 9.87
C ILE A 44 -19.50 -6.01 9.20
N THR A 45 -20.51 -5.58 9.96
CA THR A 45 -21.87 -5.27 9.48
C THR A 45 -21.96 -3.87 8.90
N GLU A 46 -21.11 -2.93 9.35
CA GLU A 46 -21.08 -1.56 8.82
C GLU A 46 -20.46 -1.46 7.42
N THR A 47 -19.56 -2.37 7.04
CA THR A 47 -18.92 -2.34 5.71
C THR A 47 -19.80 -2.98 4.65
N LYS A 48 -20.68 -3.94 5.00
CA LYS A 48 -21.66 -4.50 4.06
C LYS A 48 -22.71 -3.46 3.67
N ALA A 49 -23.25 -2.70 4.62
CA ALA A 49 -24.19 -1.62 4.34
C ALA A 49 -23.56 -0.48 3.52
N TYR A 50 -22.28 -0.14 3.79
CA TYR A 50 -21.53 0.83 2.98
C TYR A 50 -21.29 0.35 1.54
N ILE A 51 -20.89 -0.92 1.37
CA ILE A 51 -20.67 -1.54 0.06
C ILE A 51 -22.01 -1.67 -0.71
N GLU A 52 -23.11 -1.98 -0.02
CA GLU A 52 -24.43 -2.17 -0.63
C GLU A 52 -25.11 -0.86 -1.02
N ASN A 53 -24.84 0.24 -0.30
CA ASN A 53 -25.25 1.59 -0.69
C ASN A 53 -24.42 2.09 -1.90
N LYS A 54 -23.14 1.72 -1.98
CA LYS A 54 -22.27 2.01 -3.15
C LYS A 54 -22.61 1.16 -4.39
N ARG A 55 -23.22 -0.02 -4.22
CA ARG A 55 -23.72 -0.88 -5.31
C ARG A 55 -24.93 -0.31 -6.04
N LYS A 56 -25.74 0.56 -5.41
CA LYS A 56 -26.97 1.11 -6.00
C LYS A 56 -26.78 2.40 -6.81
N ASN A 57 -25.65 3.10 -6.66
CA ASN A 57 -25.36 4.34 -7.39
C ASN A 57 -24.23 4.12 -8.40
N ASN A 58 -24.63 3.90 -9.66
CA ASN A 58 -23.75 3.75 -10.81
C ASN A 58 -22.72 4.89 -10.97
N LEU A 59 -21.49 4.49 -11.30
CA LEU A 59 -20.53 5.19 -12.17
C LEU A 59 -19.91 6.52 -11.71
N ALA A 60 -19.62 6.67 -10.42
CA ALA A 60 -18.64 7.65 -9.97
C ALA A 60 -17.56 6.93 -9.13
N VAL A 61 -16.38 6.77 -9.73
CA VAL A 61 -15.17 6.48 -8.93
C VAL A 61 -14.90 7.74 -8.13
N ASP A 62 -14.86 7.62 -6.80
CA ASP A 62 -14.41 8.71 -5.93
C ASP A 62 -12.89 8.83 -6.05
N LEU A 63 -12.44 9.94 -6.64
CA LEU A 63 -11.06 10.22 -7.02
C LEU A 63 -10.38 11.16 -6.02
N SER A 64 -10.97 11.37 -4.83
CA SER A 64 -10.35 12.10 -3.72
C SER A 64 -9.17 11.36 -3.07
N LEU A 65 -8.94 10.11 -3.47
CA LEU A 65 -7.82 9.24 -3.03
C LEU A 65 -6.48 9.54 -3.72
N PHE A 66 -6.42 10.49 -4.66
CA PHE A 66 -5.20 10.91 -5.36
C PHE A 66 -4.74 12.28 -4.81
N SER A 67 -4.01 12.24 -3.70
CA SER A 67 -3.16 13.33 -3.20
C SER A 67 -1.73 13.24 -3.79
N GLU A 68 -0.79 14.04 -3.31
CA GLU A 68 0.54 14.18 -3.93
C GLU A 68 1.32 12.85 -3.97
N GLU A 69 1.84 12.48 -5.16
CA GLU A 69 2.61 11.26 -5.36
C GLU A 69 3.76 11.14 -4.33
N PRO A 70 3.91 10.00 -3.63
CA PRO A 70 4.97 9.84 -2.66
C PRO A 70 6.34 9.85 -3.35
N PHE A 71 7.21 10.75 -2.89
CA PHE A 71 8.53 10.97 -3.49
C PHE A 71 9.57 9.98 -2.94
N PHE A 72 9.92 8.98 -3.74
CA PHE A 72 10.97 8.00 -3.43
C PHE A 72 12.28 8.32 -4.19
N LYS A 73 13.38 8.55 -3.46
CA LYS A 73 14.71 8.77 -4.04
C LYS A 73 15.39 7.42 -4.35
N LYS A 74 16.41 7.42 -5.21
CA LYS A 74 17.28 6.24 -5.29
C LYS A 74 18.11 6.15 -4.00
N GLN A 75 18.12 4.97 -3.38
CA GLN A 75 18.84 4.73 -2.13
C GLN A 75 20.14 3.96 -2.38
N LYS A 76 21.18 4.26 -1.59
CA LYS A 76 22.36 3.40 -1.48
C LYS A 76 22.08 2.33 -0.44
N PHE A 77 22.00 1.08 -0.87
CA PHE A 77 21.67 -0.02 0.02
C PHE A 77 22.86 -0.45 0.89
N LEU A 78 22.54 -0.79 2.14
CA LEU A 78 23.46 -1.34 3.13
C LEU A 78 23.14 -2.81 3.35
N LYS A 79 24.14 -3.57 3.80
CA LYS A 79 23.93 -4.95 4.23
C LYS A 79 23.48 -4.93 5.69
N LEU A 80 22.42 -5.66 6.00
CA LEU A 80 22.09 -5.99 7.38
C LEU A 80 23.18 -6.90 7.95
N GLU A 81 23.50 -6.71 9.23
CA GLU A 81 24.33 -7.65 9.97
C GLU A 81 23.66 -9.03 9.95
N PRO A 82 24.42 -10.14 9.86
CA PRO A 82 23.84 -11.48 9.89
C PRO A 82 23.05 -11.70 11.18
N ALA A 83 21.95 -12.44 11.10
CA ALA A 83 21.16 -12.77 12.28
C ALA A 83 21.98 -13.64 13.24
N MET A 84 21.96 -13.30 14.53
CA MET A 84 22.73 -13.99 15.56
C MET A 84 22.02 -15.24 16.10
N SER A 85 20.72 -15.38 15.83
CA SER A 85 19.91 -16.50 16.32
C SER A 85 18.82 -16.93 15.34
N LEU A 86 18.33 -18.16 15.51
CA LEU A 86 17.19 -18.68 14.75
C LEU A 86 15.91 -17.85 14.99
N SER A 87 15.67 -17.38 16.22
CA SER A 87 14.55 -16.50 16.52
C SER A 87 14.62 -15.21 15.72
N GLU A 88 15.79 -14.61 15.65
CA GLU A 88 15.99 -13.39 14.89
C GLU A 88 15.80 -13.61 13.38
N ARG A 89 16.28 -14.75 12.84
CA ARG A 89 16.01 -15.13 11.44
C ARG A 89 14.50 -15.23 11.17
N ILE A 90 13.75 -15.87 12.07
CA ILE A 90 12.29 -16.00 11.98
C ILE A 90 11.60 -14.63 12.00
N ASP A 91 12.02 -13.73 12.89
CA ASP A 91 11.42 -12.39 13.01
C ASP A 91 11.74 -11.55 11.77
N ARG A 92 12.97 -11.66 11.23
CA ARG A 92 13.44 -10.97 10.02
C ARG A 92 12.72 -11.41 8.73
N LEU A 93 12.00 -12.54 8.72
CA LEU A 93 11.14 -12.91 7.59
C LEU A 93 10.07 -11.84 7.29
N LEU A 94 9.68 -11.05 8.29
CA LEU A 94 8.65 -10.02 8.15
C LEU A 94 9.20 -8.62 7.87
N TYR A 95 10.51 -8.46 7.79
CA TYR A 95 11.16 -7.17 7.53
C TYR A 95 10.86 -6.69 6.11
N GLY A 96 10.41 -5.44 5.99
CA GLY A 96 9.96 -4.87 4.71
C GLY A 96 8.58 -5.35 4.25
N ILE A 97 7.99 -6.37 4.91
CA ILE A 97 6.63 -6.88 4.63
C ILE A 97 5.65 -6.33 5.66
N PHE A 98 5.83 -6.70 6.92
CA PHE A 98 4.92 -6.30 8.00
C PHE A 98 5.60 -5.36 8.99
N THR A 99 6.92 -5.52 9.16
CA THR A 99 7.76 -4.65 9.98
C THR A 99 8.45 -3.64 9.10
N ASP A 100 8.24 -2.36 9.36
CA ASP A 100 8.94 -1.29 8.67
C ASP A 100 10.42 -1.26 9.08
N ILE A 101 11.29 -1.06 8.10
CA ILE A 101 12.73 -0.97 8.28
C ILE A 101 13.26 0.19 7.42
N PRO A 102 14.40 0.79 7.78
CA PRO A 102 14.95 1.89 7.00
C PRO A 102 15.19 1.49 5.53
N PRO A 103 14.93 2.40 4.56
CA PRO A 103 15.13 2.16 3.13
C PRO A 103 16.48 1.57 2.74
N GLU A 104 17.53 1.90 3.48
CA GLU A 104 18.89 1.37 3.30
C GLU A 104 18.94 -0.15 3.44
N TYR A 105 18.03 -0.73 4.21
CA TYR A 105 17.96 -2.16 4.53
C TYR A 105 16.79 -2.88 3.84
N ASP A 106 15.83 -2.15 3.26
CA ASP A 106 14.67 -2.70 2.55
C ASP A 106 14.88 -2.74 1.04
N HIS A 107 15.80 -3.59 0.57
CA HIS A 107 16.19 -3.60 -0.85
C HIS A 107 15.01 -3.88 -1.78
N TYR A 108 14.20 -4.87 -1.44
CA TYR A 108 13.11 -5.34 -2.28
C TYR A 108 11.85 -4.50 -2.10
N GLY A 109 11.42 -4.33 -0.85
CA GLY A 109 10.21 -3.59 -0.53
C GLY A 109 10.32 -2.17 -1.07
N TYR A 110 11.38 -1.44 -0.70
CA TYR A 110 11.58 -0.05 -1.10
C TYR A 110 11.53 0.16 -2.61
N GLU A 111 12.21 -0.69 -3.38
CA GLU A 111 12.24 -0.54 -4.84
C GLU A 111 10.87 -0.82 -5.45
N ILE A 112 10.14 -1.84 -4.97
CA ILE A 112 8.75 -2.07 -5.40
C ILE A 112 7.91 -0.83 -5.11
N ARG A 113 8.02 -0.25 -3.90
CA ARG A 113 7.28 0.98 -3.55
C ARG A 113 7.62 2.13 -4.48
N ARG A 114 8.92 2.33 -4.76
CA ARG A 114 9.43 3.37 -5.67
C ARG A 114 8.91 3.21 -7.09
N TYR A 115 8.90 1.99 -7.63
CA TYR A 115 8.40 1.74 -8.99
C TYR A 115 6.87 1.85 -9.08
N MET A 116 6.16 1.53 -8.00
CA MET A 116 4.70 1.51 -7.98
C MET A 116 4.06 2.84 -7.51
N ALA A 117 4.84 3.79 -6.99
CA ALA A 117 4.36 5.03 -6.39
C ALA A 117 3.43 5.86 -7.30
N ALA A 118 3.74 5.94 -8.59
CA ALA A 118 3.02 6.77 -9.56
C ALA A 118 1.97 5.99 -10.38
N ILE A 119 1.69 4.73 -10.05
CA ILE A 119 0.97 3.84 -10.97
C ILE A 119 -0.54 4.02 -10.96
N GLY A 120 -1.07 4.32 -12.14
CA GLY A 120 -2.49 4.49 -12.41
C GLY A 120 -3.04 5.83 -11.95
N SER A 121 -2.23 6.88 -12.02
CA SER A 121 -2.75 8.24 -12.10
C SER A 121 -3.59 8.39 -13.39
N LEU A 122 -4.76 9.01 -13.28
CA LEU A 122 -5.63 9.19 -14.45
C LEU A 122 -4.96 10.09 -15.49
N GLU A 123 -4.18 11.06 -15.02
CA GLU A 123 -3.42 12.00 -15.82
C GLU A 123 -2.42 11.27 -16.74
N ALA A 124 -1.81 10.17 -16.30
CA ALA A 124 -0.91 9.37 -17.13
C ALA A 124 -1.61 8.68 -18.31
N TYR A 125 -2.90 8.35 -18.19
CA TYR A 125 -3.63 7.60 -19.23
C TYR A 125 -3.84 8.40 -20.53
N ARG A 126 -3.66 9.73 -20.48
CA ARG A 126 -3.70 10.60 -21.67
C ARG A 126 -2.40 10.54 -22.49
N ASN A 127 -1.30 10.07 -21.90
CA ASN A 127 0.01 10.06 -22.54
C ASN A 127 0.49 8.61 -22.72
N GLU A 128 0.58 8.17 -23.96
CA GLU A 128 1.03 6.81 -24.32
C GLU A 128 2.45 6.51 -23.81
N GLU A 129 3.34 7.51 -23.79
CA GLU A 129 4.69 7.35 -23.24
C GLU A 129 4.66 7.18 -21.71
N SER A 130 3.74 7.87 -21.02
CA SER A 130 3.55 7.69 -19.58
C SER A 130 3.00 6.30 -19.27
N VAL A 131 1.99 5.84 -20.01
CA VAL A 131 1.44 4.48 -19.86
C VAL A 131 2.52 3.42 -20.12
N ALA A 132 3.30 3.56 -21.19
CA ALA A 132 4.40 2.63 -21.50
C ALA A 132 5.47 2.61 -20.39
N ARG A 133 5.76 3.77 -19.79
CA ARG A 133 6.69 3.88 -18.66
C ARG A 133 6.15 3.19 -17.41
N GLU A 134 4.88 3.38 -17.08
CA GLU A 134 4.25 2.70 -15.95
C GLU A 134 4.22 1.18 -16.14
N ILE A 135 3.88 0.69 -17.33
CA ILE A 135 3.96 -0.75 -17.67
C ILE A 135 5.37 -1.29 -17.41
N LYS A 136 6.40 -0.55 -17.85
CA LYS A 136 7.81 -0.93 -17.61
C LYS A 136 8.14 -0.95 -16.11
N ASN A 137 7.62 0.00 -15.33
CA ASN A 137 7.81 0.03 -13.89
C ASN A 137 7.18 -1.19 -13.21
N ILE A 138 5.95 -1.58 -13.58
CA ILE A 138 5.30 -2.80 -13.04
C ILE A 138 6.11 -4.04 -13.38
N LYS A 139 6.53 -4.19 -14.65
CA LYS A 139 7.35 -5.34 -15.07
C LYS A 139 8.67 -5.40 -14.31
N THR A 140 9.25 -4.24 -13.99
CA THR A 140 10.44 -4.17 -13.14
C THR A 140 10.13 -4.58 -11.69
N ALA A 141 9.02 -4.11 -11.12
CA ALA A 141 8.58 -4.51 -9.78
C ALA A 141 8.28 -6.01 -9.67
N GLN A 142 7.70 -6.63 -10.70
CA GLN A 142 7.49 -8.07 -10.78
C GLN A 142 8.81 -8.84 -10.72
N ILE A 143 9.82 -8.42 -11.49
CA ILE A 143 11.16 -9.03 -11.45
C ILE A 143 11.76 -8.93 -10.03
N ILE A 144 11.63 -7.77 -9.38
CA ILE A 144 12.14 -7.56 -8.01
C ILE A 144 11.40 -8.45 -7.02
N LEU A 145 10.08 -8.59 -7.15
CA LEU A 145 9.26 -9.47 -6.32
C LEU A 145 9.67 -10.94 -6.49
N ASP A 146 9.92 -11.40 -7.72
CA ASP A 146 10.41 -12.76 -7.99
C ASP A 146 11.75 -13.03 -7.29
N TYR A 147 12.68 -12.06 -7.31
CA TYR A 147 13.94 -12.20 -6.58
C TYR A 147 13.72 -12.24 -5.06
N TRP A 148 12.80 -11.43 -4.55
CA TRP A 148 12.46 -11.42 -3.13
C TRP A 148 11.83 -12.74 -2.69
N GLU A 149 10.88 -13.26 -3.46
CA GLU A 149 10.23 -14.55 -3.23
C GLU A 149 11.26 -15.68 -3.19
N LYS A 150 12.18 -15.74 -4.17
CA LYS A 150 13.27 -16.73 -4.18
C LYS A 150 14.16 -16.63 -2.95
N SER A 151 14.51 -15.41 -2.54
CA SER A 151 15.32 -15.17 -1.34
C SER A 151 14.62 -15.64 -0.07
N LEU A 152 13.34 -15.29 0.09
CA LEU A 152 12.54 -15.68 1.26
C LEU A 152 12.26 -17.17 1.28
N LYS A 153 12.01 -17.79 0.13
CA LYS A 153 11.85 -19.25 0.02
C LYS A 153 13.11 -19.97 0.48
N LYS A 154 14.28 -19.53 0.01
CA LYS A 154 15.55 -20.09 0.47
C LYS A 154 15.71 -19.98 1.99
N GLU A 155 15.44 -18.81 2.57
CA GLU A 155 15.50 -18.59 4.02
C GLU A 155 14.50 -19.48 4.79
N ILE A 156 13.28 -19.61 4.29
CA ILE A 156 12.23 -20.48 4.84
C ILE A 156 12.68 -21.94 4.84
N ASP A 157 13.27 -22.42 3.73
CA ASP A 157 13.75 -23.80 3.57
C ASP A 157 14.92 -24.08 4.52
N GLU A 158 15.84 -23.13 4.69
CA GLU A 158 16.96 -23.24 5.64
C GLU A 158 16.47 -23.26 7.10
N ILE A 159 15.51 -22.41 7.48
CA ILE A 159 14.90 -22.44 8.81
C ILE A 159 14.15 -23.76 9.04
N ASP A 160 13.42 -24.26 8.03
CA ASP A 160 12.70 -25.54 8.11
C ASP A 160 13.66 -26.71 8.35
N ALA A 161 14.85 -26.71 7.74
CA ALA A 161 15.88 -27.73 7.96
C ALA A 161 16.38 -27.70 9.42
N ILE A 162 16.72 -26.51 9.94
CA ILE A 162 17.19 -26.33 11.31
C ILE A 162 16.12 -26.79 12.33
N LEU A 163 14.86 -26.39 12.12
CA LEU A 163 13.73 -26.77 12.99
C LEU A 163 13.42 -28.27 12.93
N LYS A 164 13.82 -29.01 11.89
CA LYS A 164 13.64 -30.48 11.85
C LYS A 164 14.69 -31.21 12.67
N GLU A 165 15.91 -30.71 12.68
CA GLU A 165 17.04 -31.32 13.38
C GLU A 165 17.06 -30.99 14.88
N ASN A 166 16.61 -29.80 15.26
CA ASN A 166 16.64 -29.33 16.64
C ASN A 166 15.36 -29.62 17.42
N ARG A 167 15.52 -29.90 18.74
CA ARG A 167 14.42 -29.90 19.72
C ARG A 167 14.04 -28.48 20.13
N ASP A 168 13.78 -27.62 19.16
CA ASP A 168 13.39 -26.23 19.41
C ASP A 168 12.06 -26.13 20.16
N THR A 169 11.88 -25.03 20.89
CA THR A 169 10.70 -24.77 21.71
C THR A 169 9.43 -24.63 20.85
N THR A 170 8.29 -25.12 21.36
CA THR A 170 6.98 -25.05 20.69
C THR A 170 6.61 -23.61 20.30
N SER A 171 7.02 -22.62 21.10
CA SER A 171 6.78 -21.20 20.83
C SER A 171 7.50 -20.72 19.56
N LEU A 172 8.75 -21.14 19.36
CA LEU A 172 9.54 -20.76 18.19
C LEU A 172 8.93 -21.33 16.90
N ARG A 173 8.52 -22.60 16.92
CA ARG A 173 7.83 -23.26 15.80
C ARG A 173 6.51 -22.58 15.44
N THR A 174 5.75 -22.17 16.46
CA THR A 174 4.47 -21.47 16.27
C THR A 174 4.69 -20.12 15.61
N ARG A 175 5.66 -19.34 16.09
CA ARG A 175 6.02 -18.05 15.49
C ARG A 175 6.50 -18.21 14.05
N TYR A 176 7.36 -19.20 13.79
CA TYR A 176 7.82 -19.49 12.44
C TYR A 176 6.67 -19.79 11.48
N ARG A 177 5.75 -20.69 11.85
CA ARG A 177 4.59 -21.03 11.01
C ARG A 177 3.72 -19.80 10.72
N TYR A 178 3.50 -18.95 11.72
CA TYR A 178 2.76 -17.72 11.56
C TYR A 178 3.47 -16.75 10.59
N ASN A 179 4.76 -16.47 10.79
CA ASN A 179 5.52 -15.57 9.95
C ASN A 179 5.62 -16.08 8.50
N ARG A 180 5.85 -17.38 8.31
CA ARG A 180 5.81 -18.02 6.98
C ARG A 180 4.45 -17.85 6.29
N GLY A 181 3.37 -18.00 7.04
CA GLY A 181 2.00 -17.78 6.55
C GLY A 181 1.82 -16.35 6.04
N ILE A 182 2.27 -15.35 6.80
CA ILE A 182 2.25 -13.94 6.39
C ILE A 182 3.06 -13.73 5.11
N VAL A 183 4.28 -14.27 5.03
CA VAL A 183 5.13 -14.14 3.83
C VAL A 183 4.43 -14.72 2.60
N THR A 184 3.81 -15.89 2.73
CA THR A 184 3.14 -16.55 1.62
C THR A 184 1.92 -15.74 1.16
N ALA A 185 1.10 -15.25 2.09
CA ALA A 185 -0.03 -14.39 1.78
C ALA A 185 0.43 -13.09 1.07
N PHE A 186 1.47 -12.45 1.60
CA PHE A 186 2.03 -11.23 1.03
C PHE A 186 2.47 -11.41 -0.42
N MET A 187 3.17 -12.50 -0.74
CA MET A 187 3.63 -12.75 -2.10
C MET A 187 2.48 -12.93 -3.09
N VAL A 188 1.40 -13.59 -2.67
CA VAL A 188 0.20 -13.76 -3.50
C VAL A 188 -0.51 -12.42 -3.71
N GLU A 189 -0.74 -11.66 -2.64
CA GLU A 189 -1.45 -10.39 -2.67
C GLU A 189 -0.67 -9.32 -3.45
N MET A 190 0.65 -9.25 -3.27
CA MET A 190 1.52 -8.35 -4.02
C MET A 190 1.52 -8.69 -5.52
N ASN A 191 1.67 -9.98 -5.88
CA ASN A 191 1.61 -10.40 -7.28
C ASN A 191 0.27 -10.04 -7.92
N SER A 192 -0.84 -10.32 -7.24
CA SER A 192 -2.18 -9.96 -7.70
C SER A 192 -2.30 -8.45 -7.95
N TRP A 193 -1.81 -7.62 -7.02
CA TRP A 193 -1.84 -6.17 -7.20
C TRP A 193 -1.01 -5.72 -8.41
N LEU A 194 0.22 -6.22 -8.59
CA LEU A 194 1.05 -5.93 -9.76
C LEU A 194 0.35 -6.34 -11.07
N GLU A 195 -0.18 -7.55 -11.12
CA GLU A 195 -0.85 -8.12 -12.30
C GLU A 195 -2.10 -7.31 -12.69
N HIS A 196 -2.93 -6.93 -11.72
CA HIS A 196 -4.15 -6.17 -12.00
C HIS A 196 -3.86 -4.73 -12.43
N ASN A 197 -2.79 -4.11 -11.92
CA ASN A 197 -2.33 -2.83 -12.47
C ASN A 197 -1.82 -3.00 -13.91
N LEU A 198 -1.05 -4.06 -14.19
CA LEU A 198 -0.54 -4.33 -15.54
C LEU A 198 -1.68 -4.53 -16.53
N ASN A 199 -2.65 -5.38 -16.20
CA ASN A 199 -3.81 -5.65 -17.04
C ASN A 199 -4.64 -4.39 -17.35
N LEU A 200 -4.79 -3.50 -16.36
CA LEU A 200 -5.46 -2.22 -16.58
C LEU A 200 -4.67 -1.33 -17.54
N LEU A 201 -3.36 -1.20 -17.34
CA LEU A 201 -2.51 -0.34 -18.18
C LEU A 201 -2.35 -0.87 -19.60
N GLU A 202 -2.21 -2.19 -19.78
CA GLU A 202 -2.16 -2.82 -21.10
C GLU A 202 -3.48 -2.58 -21.84
N TYR A 203 -4.63 -2.69 -21.16
CA TYR A 203 -5.92 -2.31 -21.75
C TYR A 203 -6.01 -0.82 -22.11
N VAL A 204 -5.51 0.08 -21.24
CA VAL A 204 -5.43 1.52 -21.56
C VAL A 204 -4.54 1.76 -22.78
N GLN A 205 -3.42 1.06 -22.89
CA GLN A 205 -2.50 1.15 -24.02
C GLN A 205 -3.15 0.65 -25.32
N GLU A 206 -3.88 -0.47 -25.28
CA GLU A 206 -4.62 -1.03 -26.41
C GLU A 206 -5.67 -0.05 -26.98
N LEU A 207 -6.33 0.72 -26.12
CA LEU A 207 -7.33 1.71 -26.52
C LEU A 207 -6.73 2.93 -27.23
N GLY A 208 -5.46 3.25 -26.93
CA GLY A 208 -4.76 4.45 -27.41
C GLY A 208 -5.19 5.70 -26.63
N GLY A 209 -4.21 6.54 -26.23
CA GLY A 209 -4.40 7.63 -25.26
C GLY A 209 -5.45 8.69 -25.67
N ARG A 210 -5.76 8.77 -26.97
CA ARG A 210 -6.73 9.72 -27.55
C ARG A 210 -8.21 9.37 -27.27
N ARG A 211 -8.50 8.17 -26.77
CA ARG A 211 -9.88 7.73 -26.46
C ARG A 211 -10.32 8.11 -25.05
N PHE A 212 -9.39 8.45 -24.17
CA PHE A 212 -9.67 8.87 -22.81
C PHE A 212 -9.93 10.37 -22.76
N GLN A 213 -11.18 10.74 -22.51
CA GLN A 213 -11.52 12.11 -22.13
C GLN A 213 -11.70 12.12 -20.61
N ILE A 214 -10.77 12.74 -19.91
CA ILE A 214 -10.93 13.00 -18.47
C ILE A 214 -11.45 14.43 -18.33
N SER A 215 -12.50 14.66 -17.56
CA SER A 215 -12.94 16.02 -17.27
C SER A 215 -12.11 16.56 -16.11
N ASP A 216 -11.27 17.58 -16.34
CA ASP A 216 -10.40 18.15 -15.29
C ASP A 216 -11.19 18.68 -14.08
N LYS A 217 -12.47 19.06 -14.27
CA LYS A 217 -13.35 19.59 -13.21
C LYS A 217 -14.04 18.52 -12.36
N THR A 218 -14.26 17.33 -12.91
CA THR A 218 -15.00 16.25 -12.22
C THR A 218 -14.17 14.99 -12.03
N LYS A 219 -12.95 14.97 -12.60
CA LYS A 219 -12.10 13.81 -12.83
C LYS A 219 -12.82 12.60 -13.47
N ILE A 220 -13.99 12.79 -14.07
CA ILE A 220 -14.75 11.72 -14.72
C ILE A 220 -14.02 11.29 -16.00
N LEU A 221 -13.75 9.99 -16.10
CA LEU A 221 -13.23 9.34 -17.29
C LEU A 221 -14.40 8.94 -18.20
N SER A 222 -14.45 9.50 -19.40
CA SER A 222 -15.36 9.07 -20.45
C SER A 222 -14.60 8.30 -21.54
N LEU A 223 -15.19 7.18 -21.93
CA LEU A 223 -14.80 6.36 -23.07
C LEU A 223 -15.92 6.44 -24.11
N ARG A 224 -15.56 6.26 -25.38
CA ARG A 224 -16.50 6.42 -26.50
C ARG A 224 -17.53 5.28 -26.58
N ASN A 225 -17.18 4.11 -26.08
CA ASN A 225 -18.01 2.91 -26.13
C ASN A 225 -18.38 2.44 -24.72
N GLU A 226 -19.65 2.09 -24.52
CA GLU A 226 -20.17 1.57 -23.24
C GLU A 226 -19.49 0.25 -22.83
N ASP A 227 -19.19 -0.63 -23.79
CA ASP A 227 -18.49 -1.89 -23.51
C ASP A 227 -17.03 -1.65 -23.10
N GLU A 228 -16.37 -0.66 -23.72
CA GLU A 228 -15.03 -0.25 -23.32
C GLU A 228 -15.02 0.30 -21.89
N LEU A 229 -16.05 1.08 -21.54
CA LEU A 229 -16.24 1.63 -20.20
C LEU A 229 -16.53 0.54 -19.16
N LYS A 230 -17.38 -0.44 -19.48
CA LYS A 230 -17.66 -1.59 -18.61
C LYS A 230 -16.40 -2.40 -18.35
N ARG A 231 -15.60 -2.67 -19.38
CA ARG A 231 -14.33 -3.40 -19.24
C ARG A 231 -13.33 -2.61 -18.41
N TYR A 232 -13.18 -1.31 -18.66
CA TYR A 232 -12.34 -0.43 -17.84
C TYR A 232 -12.77 -0.47 -16.37
N ALA A 233 -14.05 -0.23 -16.08
CA ALA A 233 -14.59 -0.20 -14.73
C ALA A 233 -14.35 -1.52 -13.99
N LYS A 234 -14.48 -2.66 -14.69
CA LYS A 234 -14.16 -3.99 -14.14
C LYS A 234 -12.69 -4.11 -13.77
N LEU A 235 -11.78 -3.79 -14.69
CA LEU A 235 -10.33 -3.87 -14.44
C LEU A 235 -9.90 -2.94 -13.31
N TYR A 236 -10.42 -1.70 -13.32
CA TYR A 236 -10.14 -0.71 -12.28
C TYR A 236 -10.65 -1.16 -10.91
N ARG A 237 -11.84 -1.78 -10.83
CA ARG A 237 -12.36 -2.31 -9.58
C ARG A 237 -11.47 -3.42 -9.01
N VAL A 238 -11.08 -4.38 -9.85
CA VAL A 238 -10.21 -5.50 -9.42
C VAL A 238 -8.84 -4.99 -8.96
N LYS A 239 -8.27 -3.97 -9.65
CA LYS A 239 -7.08 -3.26 -9.17
C LYS A 239 -7.27 -2.72 -7.75
N LEU A 240 -8.39 -2.05 -7.47
CA LEU A 240 -8.66 -1.45 -6.15
C LEU A 240 -8.87 -2.50 -5.05
N GLU A 241 -9.50 -3.63 -5.38
CA GLU A 241 -9.66 -4.76 -4.47
C GLU A 241 -8.28 -5.33 -4.07
N ALA A 242 -7.41 -5.60 -5.05
CA ALA A 242 -6.06 -6.09 -4.77
C ALA A 242 -5.17 -5.08 -4.03
N LEU A 243 -5.36 -3.79 -4.29
CA LEU A 243 -4.71 -2.74 -3.52
C LEU A 243 -5.13 -2.77 -2.04
N ALA A 244 -6.40 -3.02 -1.74
CA ALA A 244 -6.88 -3.05 -0.36
C ALA A 244 -6.17 -4.13 0.47
N GLU A 245 -5.92 -5.30 -0.13
CA GLU A 245 -5.16 -6.40 0.49
C GLU A 245 -3.72 -5.96 0.78
N VAL A 246 -3.01 -5.40 -0.22
CA VAL A 246 -1.63 -4.93 -0.06
C VAL A 246 -1.50 -3.82 1.00
N ARG A 247 -2.52 -2.97 1.19
CA ARG A 247 -2.53 -1.94 2.25
C ARG A 247 -2.69 -2.51 3.67
N GLY A 248 -2.96 -3.81 3.80
CA GLY A 248 -2.86 -4.55 5.05
C GLY A 248 -1.43 -4.59 5.61
N TYR A 249 -0.43 -4.45 4.74
CA TYR A 249 0.98 -4.44 5.08
C TYR A 249 1.50 -3.04 5.37
N MET A 250 2.06 -2.84 6.56
CA MET A 250 2.42 -1.51 7.10
C MET A 250 3.30 -0.68 6.15
N PRO A 251 4.40 -1.21 5.55
CA PRO A 251 5.24 -0.45 4.63
C PRO A 251 4.52 -0.05 3.33
N PHE A 252 3.50 -0.81 2.91
CA PHE A 252 2.79 -0.60 1.65
C PHE A 252 1.53 0.26 1.80
N ARG A 253 1.02 0.41 3.03
CA ARG A 253 -0.13 1.27 3.34
C ARG A 253 0.09 2.74 2.93
N MET A 254 1.32 3.23 3.05
CA MET A 254 1.73 4.64 2.89
C MET A 254 2.09 5.03 1.44
N MET A 255 2.08 4.09 0.50
CA MET A 255 2.55 4.32 -0.88
C MET A 255 1.54 4.94 -1.83
N ILE A 256 0.26 4.96 -1.43
CA ILE A 256 -0.82 5.40 -2.32
C ILE A 256 -1.49 6.57 -1.65
N TYR A 257 -0.87 7.71 -1.93
CA TYR A 257 -1.40 9.05 -1.76
C TYR A 257 -1.31 9.70 -3.11
#